data_AF-A0A8T4NPE7-F1
#
_entry.id   AF-A0A8T4NPE7-F1
#
_cell.length_a   1.000
_cell.length_b   1.000
_cell.length_c   1.000
_cell.angle_alpha   90.00
_cell.angle_beta   90.00
_cell.angle_gamma   90.00
#
_symmetry.space_group_name_H-M   'P 1'
#
loop_
_entity.id
_entity.type
_entity.pdbx_description
1 polymer ?
#
loop_
_entity_poly.entity_id
_entity_poly.type
_entity_poly.pdbx_seq_one_letter_code
_entity_poly.pdbx_strand_id
1 'polypeptide(L)'
;MKINKRALALGVGLLGYFGAVTGYNFYTHHNISYENGNKKVVEKADGILAYTTLEIDRSDESIDVTRRDFLNWRSYEDKNGDGNVDWVYRTLGNPLIRGSHSRSFYRDKDLTQFPVVFEEADKDFRKQMERFKQYINR
;
A
#
# COMPACT_ATOMS: atom_id res chain seq x y z
N MET A 1 22.31 -26.96 -28.74
CA MET A 1 21.04 -26.27 -29.02
C MET A 1 21.35 -24.83 -29.46
N LYS A 2 21.12 -24.44 -30.72
CA LYS A 2 21.40 -23.07 -31.20
C LYS A 2 20.14 -22.22 -31.03
N ILE A 3 20.15 -21.26 -30.11
CA ILE A 3 19.03 -20.33 -29.91
C ILE A 3 18.98 -19.36 -31.10
N ASN A 4 17.83 -19.29 -31.76
CA ASN A 4 17.62 -18.38 -32.88
C ASN A 4 17.55 -16.94 -32.38
N LYS A 5 18.60 -16.14 -32.64
CA LYS A 5 18.74 -14.76 -32.15
C LYS A 5 17.57 -13.85 -32.52
N ARG A 6 16.88 -14.11 -33.65
CA ARG A 6 15.69 -13.35 -34.08
C ARG A 6 14.46 -13.68 -33.23
N ALA A 7 14.25 -14.95 -32.90
CA ALA A 7 13.18 -15.37 -32.00
C ALA A 7 13.41 -14.86 -30.57
N LEU A 8 14.67 -14.82 -30.13
CA LEU A 8 15.04 -14.23 -28.83
C LEU A 8 14.76 -12.72 -28.79
N ALA A 9 15.14 -11.97 -29.84
CA ALA A 9 14.88 -10.53 -29.93
C ALA A 9 13.38 -10.20 -30.00
N LEU A 10 12.59 -10.98 -30.75
CA LEU A 10 11.13 -10.86 -30.79
C LEU A 10 10.49 -11.17 -29.42
N GLY A 11 10.97 -12.22 -28.73
CA GLY A 11 10.50 -12.58 -27.40
C GLY A 11 10.78 -11.49 -26.36
N VAL A 12 11.99 -10.91 -26.37
CA VAL A 12 12.36 -9.79 -25.50
C VAL A 12 11.54 -8.54 -25.82
N GLY A 13 11.31 -8.24 -27.10
CA GLY A 13 10.50 -7.09 -27.52
C GLY A 13 9.03 -7.20 -27.08
N LEU A 14 8.42 -8.37 -27.24
CA LEU A 14 7.05 -8.64 -26.78
C LEU A 14 6.94 -8.52 -25.25
N LEU A 15 7.85 -9.14 -24.49
CA LEU A 15 7.86 -9.04 -23.03
C LEU A 15 8.06 -7.60 -22.55
N GLY A 16 8.93 -6.84 -23.21
CA GLY A 16 9.15 -5.42 -22.92
C GLY A 16 7.88 -4.58 -23.15
N TYR A 17 7.19 -4.80 -24.27
CA TYR A 17 5.93 -4.11 -24.57
C TYR A 17 4.83 -4.43 -23.54
N PHE A 18 4.61 -5.72 -23.23
CA PHE A 18 3.63 -6.11 -22.21
C PHE A 18 3.95 -5.55 -20.83
N GLY A 19 5.23 -5.54 -20.45
CA GLY A 19 5.69 -4.91 -19.20
C GLY A 19 5.38 -3.41 -19.16
N ALA A 20 5.66 -2.69 -20.25
CA ALA A 20 5.40 -1.26 -20.35
C ALA A 20 3.88 -0.94 -20.28
N VAL A 21 3.04 -1.69 -21.01
CA VAL A 21 1.59 -1.52 -20.99
C VAL A 21 1.00 -1.82 -19.62
N THR A 22 1.47 -2.89 -18.97
CA THR A 22 1.02 -3.26 -17.61
C THR A 22 1.42 -2.19 -16.61
N GLY A 23 2.67 -1.72 -16.66
CA GLY A 23 3.16 -0.65 -15.80
C GLY A 23 2.41 0.66 -16.00
N TYR A 24 2.13 1.05 -17.25
CA TYR A 24 1.39 2.27 -17.56
C TYR A 24 -0.06 2.20 -17.04
N ASN A 25 -0.78 1.11 -17.32
CA ASN A 25 -2.14 0.92 -16.81
C ASN A 25 -2.18 0.95 -15.29
N PHE A 26 -1.21 0.31 -14.63
CA PHE A 26 -1.13 0.34 -13.17
C PHE A 26 -0.90 1.77 -12.65
N TYR A 27 0.03 2.52 -13.26
CA TYR A 27 0.30 3.90 -12.89
C TYR A 27 -0.88 4.85 -13.09
N THR A 28 -1.66 4.67 -14.16
CA THR A 28 -2.83 5.52 -14.43
C THR A 28 -3.97 5.23 -13.47
N HIS A 29 -4.16 3.98 -13.06
CA HIS A 29 -5.20 3.61 -12.09
C HIS A 29 -4.82 3.98 -10.65
N HIS A 30 -3.53 4.09 -10.33
CA HIS A 30 -3.06 4.36 -8.97
C HIS A 30 -2.40 5.73 -8.80
N ASN A 31 -2.92 6.80 -9.41
CA ASN A 31 -2.54 8.18 -9.09
C ASN A 31 -3.78 9.08 -9.10
N ILE A 32 -4.81 8.62 -8.39
CA ILE A 32 -6.16 9.17 -8.43
C ILE A 32 -6.60 9.59 -7.03
N SER A 33 -7.59 10.48 -6.99
CA SER A 33 -8.34 10.80 -5.78
C SER A 33 -9.82 10.74 -6.11
N TYR A 34 -10.59 10.11 -5.24
CA TYR A 34 -12.02 9.93 -5.42
C TYR A 34 -12.73 9.88 -4.06
N GLU A 35 -14.04 10.09 -4.09
CA GLU A 35 -14.90 9.97 -2.92
C GLU A 35 -15.55 8.57 -2.92
N ASN A 36 -15.56 7.91 -1.78
CA ASN A 36 -16.19 6.62 -1.56
C ASN A 36 -17.08 6.69 -0.32
N GLY A 37 -18.36 7.02 -0.51
CA GLY A 37 -19.28 7.27 0.60
C GLY A 37 -18.82 8.48 1.43
N ASN A 38 -18.55 8.26 2.72
CA ASN A 38 -18.05 9.29 3.63
C ASN A 38 -16.53 9.44 3.62
N LYS A 39 -15.83 8.67 2.77
CA LYS A 39 -14.37 8.63 2.74
C LYS A 39 -13.81 9.35 1.52
N LYS A 40 -12.76 10.13 1.75
CA LYS A 40 -11.88 10.62 0.69
C LYS A 40 -10.75 9.63 0.52
N VAL A 41 -10.60 9.07 -0.68
CA VAL A 41 -9.57 8.08 -1.00
C VAL A 41 -8.56 8.69 -1.96
N VAL A 42 -7.28 8.48 -1.69
CA VAL A 42 -6.17 8.90 -2.55
C VAL A 42 -5.21 7.74 -2.74
N GLU A 43 -4.98 7.37 -3.99
CA GLU A 43 -4.07 6.28 -4.35
C GLU A 43 -2.84 6.85 -5.06
N LYS A 44 -1.65 6.37 -4.68
CA LYS A 44 -0.37 6.67 -5.35
C LYS A 44 0.43 5.41 -5.61
N ALA A 45 0.90 5.25 -6.84
CA ALA A 45 1.78 4.15 -7.24
C ALA A 45 3.16 4.30 -6.57
N ASP A 46 3.72 3.18 -6.14
CA ASP A 46 5.03 3.06 -5.49
C ASP A 46 6.04 2.23 -6.30
N GLY A 47 5.61 1.68 -7.43
CA GLY A 47 6.41 0.82 -8.28
C GLY A 47 5.56 -0.01 -9.21
N ILE A 48 6.15 -1.06 -9.77
CA ILE A 48 5.43 -2.03 -10.60
C ILE A 48 4.57 -2.89 -9.65
N LEU A 49 3.25 -2.78 -9.74
CA LEU A 49 2.28 -3.52 -8.90
C LEU A 49 2.35 -3.22 -7.39
N ALA A 50 2.87 -2.04 -7.02
CA ALA A 50 2.88 -1.54 -5.66
C ALA A 50 2.23 -0.16 -5.57
N TYR A 51 1.37 0.07 -4.59
CA TYR A 51 0.69 1.35 -4.38
C TYR A 51 0.40 1.59 -2.90
N THR A 52 0.26 2.86 -2.54
CA THR A 52 -0.22 3.32 -1.24
C THR A 52 -1.56 4.00 -1.41
N THR A 53 -2.51 3.65 -0.55
CA THR A 53 -3.82 4.27 -0.42
C THR A 53 -3.86 5.05 0.88
N LEU A 54 -4.35 6.27 0.82
CA LEU A 54 -4.75 7.06 1.98
C LEU A 54 -6.28 7.15 1.95
N GLU A 55 -6.94 6.69 2.99
CA GLU A 55 -8.36 6.93 3.22
C GLU A 55 -8.51 7.88 4.40
N ILE A 56 -9.34 8.92 4.23
CA ILE A 56 -9.72 9.84 5.28
C ILE A 56 -11.24 9.73 5.44
N ASP A 57 -11.70 9.24 6.59
CA ASP A 57 -13.13 9.20 6.90
C ASP A 57 -13.58 10.57 7.42
N ARG A 58 -14.57 11.17 6.76
CA ARG A 58 -15.04 12.52 7.13
C ARG A 58 -15.95 12.52 8.36
N SER A 59 -16.39 11.35 8.83
CA SER A 59 -17.31 11.26 9.97
C SER A 59 -16.60 11.33 11.31
N ASP A 60 -15.43 10.72 11.42
CA ASP A 60 -14.62 10.68 12.64
C ASP A 60 -13.18 11.20 12.44
N GLU A 61 -12.87 11.74 11.26
CA GLU A 61 -11.54 12.22 10.86
C GLU A 61 -10.43 11.16 10.96
N SER A 62 -10.82 9.87 11.02
CA SER A 62 -9.86 8.77 11.03
C SER A 62 -9.10 8.67 9.71
N ILE A 63 -7.84 8.25 9.80
CA ILE A 63 -6.95 8.14 8.67
C ILE A 63 -6.39 6.72 8.58
N ASP A 64 -6.70 6.03 7.49
CA ASP A 64 -6.08 4.75 7.13
C ASP A 64 -5.05 4.95 6.02
N VAL A 65 -3.86 4.40 6.23
CA VAL A 65 -2.82 4.26 5.23
C VAL A 65 -2.61 2.78 4.93
N THR A 66 -3.05 2.35 3.75
CA THR A 66 -2.82 1.00 3.24
C THR A 66 -1.70 0.99 2.21
N ARG A 67 -0.64 0.22 2.47
CA ARG A 67 0.45 -0.07 1.53
C ARG A 67 0.27 -1.47 0.95
N ARG A 68 0.26 -1.59 -0.37
CA ARG A 68 0.24 -2.87 -1.08
C ARG A 68 1.45 -3.00 -1.99
N ASP A 69 2.04 -4.19 -1.96
CA ASP A 69 3.13 -4.58 -2.83
C ASP A 69 2.95 -6.05 -3.20
N PHE A 70 2.47 -6.29 -4.43
CA PHE A 70 2.20 -7.59 -5.08
C PHE A 70 1.54 -8.68 -4.20
N LEU A 71 2.27 -9.21 -3.22
CA LEU A 71 1.87 -10.32 -2.33
C LEU A 71 1.78 -9.92 -0.85
N ASN A 72 2.22 -8.73 -0.51
CA ASN A 72 2.25 -8.19 0.84
C ASN A 72 1.37 -6.94 0.92
N TRP A 73 0.68 -6.78 2.03
CA TRP A 73 0.06 -5.50 2.35
C TRP A 73 0.20 -5.19 3.84
N ARG A 74 0.18 -3.90 4.15
CA ARG A 74 0.16 -3.35 5.51
C ARG A 74 -0.85 -2.21 5.56
N SER A 75 -1.66 -2.15 6.61
CA SER A 75 -2.54 -1.02 6.91
C SER A 75 -2.18 -0.44 8.25
N TYR A 76 -2.26 0.89 8.34
CA TYR A 76 -2.02 1.67 9.54
C TYR A 76 -3.21 2.60 9.71
N GLU A 77 -3.91 2.51 10.84
CA GLU A 77 -5.05 3.37 11.15
C GLU A 77 -4.71 4.24 12.35
N ASP A 78 -4.88 5.55 12.19
CA ASP A 78 -4.95 6.54 13.26
C ASP A 78 -6.42 6.92 13.41
N LYS A 79 -7.03 6.50 14.52
CA LYS A 79 -8.47 6.65 14.73
C LYS A 79 -8.81 7.92 15.51
N ASN A 80 -7.87 8.42 16.28
CA ASN A 80 -8.08 9.55 17.18
C ASN A 80 -7.45 10.86 16.65
N GLY A 81 -6.72 10.80 15.54
CA GLY A 81 -6.06 11.93 14.89
C GLY A 81 -4.84 12.46 15.65
N ASP A 82 -4.27 11.67 16.56
CA ASP A 82 -3.12 12.09 17.39
C ASP A 82 -1.77 11.93 16.67
N GLY A 83 -1.77 11.36 15.47
CA GLY A 83 -0.59 11.13 14.64
C GLY A 83 0.16 9.84 14.95
N ASN A 84 -0.31 9.04 15.92
CA ASN A 84 0.19 7.71 16.21
C ASN A 84 -0.77 6.64 15.71
N VAL A 85 -0.21 5.53 15.25
CA VAL A 85 -0.98 4.42 14.70
C VAL A 85 -1.63 3.64 15.83
N ASP A 86 -2.95 3.63 15.88
CA ASP A 86 -3.73 2.82 16.80
C ASP A 86 -3.72 1.35 16.36
N TRP A 87 -4.02 1.09 15.09
CA TRP A 87 -4.20 -0.27 14.56
C TRP A 87 -3.22 -0.58 13.44
N VAL A 88 -2.58 -1.75 13.52
CA VAL A 88 -1.67 -2.24 12.48
C VAL A 88 -2.20 -3.56 11.94
N TYR A 89 -2.50 -3.60 10.65
CA TYR A 89 -2.86 -4.83 9.93
C TYR A 89 -1.74 -5.18 8.96
N ARG A 90 -1.29 -6.44 8.93
CA ARG A 90 -0.27 -6.86 7.95
C ARG A 90 -0.41 -8.31 7.51
N THR A 91 -0.04 -8.60 6.28
CA THR A 91 0.18 -9.98 5.82
C THR A 91 1.36 -10.61 6.55
N LEU A 92 1.20 -11.85 7.00
CA LEU A 92 2.26 -12.75 7.42
C LEU A 92 2.70 -13.52 6.16
N GLY A 93 3.91 -13.25 5.68
CA GLY A 93 4.37 -13.71 4.37
C GLY A 93 4.39 -15.23 4.22
N ASN A 94 3.51 -15.75 3.37
CA ASN A 94 3.86 -16.70 2.31
C ASN A 94 2.77 -16.69 1.23
N PRO A 95 3.04 -16.14 0.04
CA PRO A 95 2.05 -16.09 -1.06
C PRO A 95 1.64 -17.45 -1.62
N LEU A 96 2.38 -18.50 -1.28
CA LEU A 96 2.15 -19.87 -1.76
C LEU A 96 1.32 -20.70 -0.77
N ILE A 97 1.05 -20.20 0.44
CA ILE A 97 0.18 -20.87 1.40
C ILE A 97 -1.26 -20.40 1.17
N ARG A 98 -2.16 -21.32 0.84
CA ARG A 98 -3.61 -21.03 0.76
C ARG A 98 -4.11 -20.58 2.14
N GLY A 99 -4.50 -19.31 2.25
CA GLY A 99 -5.12 -18.73 3.43
C GLY A 99 -4.64 -17.30 3.69
N SER A 100 -5.56 -16.37 3.96
CA SER A 100 -5.21 -15.01 4.38
C SER A 100 -4.62 -15.05 5.78
N HIS A 101 -3.30 -15.12 5.88
CA HIS A 101 -2.61 -14.99 7.17
C HIS A 101 -2.37 -13.50 7.40
N SER A 102 -3.40 -12.79 7.88
CA SER A 102 -3.25 -11.42 8.37
C SER A 102 -3.01 -11.45 9.88
N ARG A 103 -2.16 -10.55 10.37
CA ARG A 103 -2.03 -10.26 11.79
C ARG A 103 -2.46 -8.83 12.05
N SER A 104 -3.30 -8.66 13.07
CA SER A 104 -3.72 -7.37 13.59
C SER A 104 -3.02 -7.11 14.93
N PHE A 105 -2.61 -5.86 15.15
CA PHE A 105 -2.12 -5.37 16.43
C PHE A 105 -2.90 -4.12 16.81
N TYR A 106 -3.28 -4.02 18.07
CA TYR A 106 -4.04 -2.89 18.64
C TYR A 106 -3.19 -2.21 19.71
N ARG A 107 -2.89 -0.92 19.58
CA ARG A 107 -1.95 -0.20 20.45
C ARG A 107 -2.29 -0.34 21.93
N ASP A 108 -3.57 -0.21 22.28
CA ASP A 108 -4.09 -0.32 23.64
C ASP A 108 -3.75 -1.67 24.32
N LYS A 109 -3.64 -2.75 23.56
CA LYS A 109 -3.43 -4.12 24.05
C LYS A 109 -2.01 -4.62 23.83
N ASP A 110 -1.42 -4.27 22.70
CA ASP A 110 -0.24 -4.94 22.16
C ASP A 110 1.04 -4.12 22.30
N LEU A 111 0.97 -2.81 22.60
CA LEU A 111 2.14 -1.93 22.63
C LEU A 111 3.26 -2.41 23.56
N THR A 112 2.91 -2.88 24.75
CA THR A 112 3.91 -3.38 25.72
C THR A 112 4.61 -4.66 25.25
N GLN A 113 3.90 -5.51 24.50
CA GLN A 113 4.44 -6.79 24.02
C GLN A 113 5.17 -6.66 22.69
N PHE A 114 4.72 -5.73 21.84
CA PHE A 114 5.22 -5.52 20.48
C PHE A 114 5.56 -4.05 20.20
N PRO A 115 6.39 -3.38 21.03
CA PRO A 115 6.65 -1.94 20.90
C PRO A 115 7.26 -1.56 19.55
N VAL A 116 8.16 -2.41 19.05
CA VAL A 116 8.84 -2.21 17.75
C VAL A 116 7.85 -2.19 16.58
N VAL A 117 6.74 -2.93 16.65
CA VAL A 117 5.73 -2.94 15.57
C VAL A 117 5.07 -1.57 15.47
N PHE A 118 4.75 -0.95 16.60
CA PHE A 118 4.14 0.38 16.63
C PHE A 118 5.14 1.48 16.30
N GLU A 119 6.40 1.38 16.76
CA GLU A 119 7.44 2.35 16.38
C GLU A 119 7.68 2.38 14.86
N GLU A 120 7.77 1.21 14.23
CA GLU A 120 7.90 1.10 12.77
C GLU A 120 6.66 1.63 12.05
N ALA A 121 5.46 1.30 12.56
CA ALA A 121 4.20 1.78 12.01
C ALA A 121 4.10 3.31 12.09
N ASP A 122 4.38 3.92 13.24
CA ASP A 122 4.34 5.36 13.45
C ASP A 122 5.31 6.11 12.54
N LYS A 123 6.49 5.52 12.31
CA LYS A 123 7.50 6.12 11.43
C LYS A 123 7.06 6.08 9.98
N ASP A 124 6.54 4.95 9.49
CA ASP A 124 6.08 4.84 8.11
C ASP A 124 4.80 5.65 7.88
N PHE A 125 3.86 5.62 8.83
CA PHE A 125 2.64 6.41 8.79
C PHE A 125 2.95 7.90 8.65
N ARG A 126 3.78 8.48 9.53
CA ARG A 126 4.20 9.88 9.44
C ARG A 126 4.84 10.23 8.09
N LYS A 127 5.62 9.31 7.52
CA LYS A 127 6.21 9.50 6.20
C LYS A 127 5.14 9.57 5.10
N GLN A 128 4.11 8.71 5.17
CA GLN A 128 3.00 8.78 4.22
C GLN A 128 2.15 10.03 4.45
N MET A 129 1.88 10.41 5.70
CA MET A 129 1.17 11.64 6.03
C MET A 129 1.81 12.88 5.40
N GLU A 130 3.13 13.02 5.47
CA GLU A 130 3.84 14.11 4.77
C GLU A 130 3.74 13.99 3.24
N ARG A 131 3.82 12.77 2.68
CA ARG A 131 3.69 12.52 1.24
C ARG A 131 2.29 12.86 0.68
N PHE A 132 1.25 12.70 1.50
CA PHE A 132 -0.13 12.96 1.14
C PHE A 132 -0.69 14.27 1.72
N LYS A 133 0.12 15.06 2.44
CA LYS A 133 -0.28 16.30 3.12
C LYS A 133 -1.17 17.25 2.32
N GLN A 134 -0.93 17.37 1.01
CA GLN A 134 -1.73 18.20 0.10
C GLN A 134 -3.20 17.77 -0.04
N TYR A 135 -3.53 16.54 0.34
CA TYR A 135 -4.88 15.97 0.30
C TYR A 135 -5.57 15.97 1.67
N ILE A 136 -4.82 16.09 2.75
CA ILE A 136 -5.33 16.09 4.13
C ILE A 136 -5.76 17.51 4.53
N ASN A 137 -4.96 18.53 4.17
CA ASN A 137 -5.19 19.92 4.58
C ASN A 137 -6.08 20.73 3.60
N ARG A 138 -6.93 20.06 2.82
CA ARG A 138 -7.81 20.66 1.80
C ARG A 138 -9.25 20.27 2.02
#